data_AF-A0A5R9NZX2-F1
#
_entry.id   AF-A0A5R9NZX2-F1
#
_cell.length_a   1.000
_cell.length_b   1.000
_cell.length_c   1.000
_cell.angle_alpha   90.00
_cell.angle_beta   90.00
_cell.angle_gamma   90.00
#
_symmetry.space_group_name_H-M   'P 1'
#
loop_
_entity.id
_entity.type
_entity.pdbx_description
1 polymer ?
#
loop_
_entity_poly.entity_id
_entity_poly.type
_entity_poly.pdbx_seq_one_letter_code
_entity_poly.pdbx_strand_id
1 'polypeptide(L)'
;MLKFIATLLLSFSCCSSAYARSEVRTLDDWSTDMLRKLPFVDGQMTAKNYGDVSRAYVENMTRFYTQSTENKINAARNSGRKRAEGFFKHHRDQQIERMKAYARDTEKGVMKSLDPLRTGVVKLSDARRILLEIAKRSDFNNNGLLEAPEADMAEAAFVRGVDLTDPDAIDKMIYELDQDEKRWR
;
A
#
# COMPACT_ATOMS: atom_id res chain seq x y z
N MET A 1 -8.17 -11.21 0.58
CA MET A 1 -8.05 -10.01 1.43
C MET A 1 -6.61 -9.60 1.79
N LEU A 2 -5.93 -10.29 2.71
CA LEU A 2 -4.64 -9.90 3.31
C LEU A 2 -3.41 -9.70 2.39
N LYS A 3 -3.38 -10.41 1.25
CA LYS A 3 -2.17 -10.48 0.40
C LYS A 3 -1.84 -9.18 -0.34
N PHE A 4 -2.80 -8.26 -0.46
CA PHE A 4 -2.63 -7.04 -1.27
C PHE A 4 -2.24 -5.81 -0.45
N ILE A 5 -2.66 -5.72 0.81
CA ILE A 5 -2.24 -4.65 1.73
C ILE A 5 -0.76 -4.83 2.08
N ALA A 6 -0.33 -6.09 2.28
CA ALA A 6 1.08 -6.45 2.42
C ALA A 6 1.97 -5.93 1.26
N THR A 7 1.43 -5.82 0.03
CA THR A 7 2.19 -5.38 -1.15
C THR A 7 2.59 -3.90 -1.10
N LEU A 8 1.85 -3.08 -0.34
CA LEU A 8 2.09 -1.65 -0.21
C LEU A 8 3.37 -1.35 0.57
N LEU A 9 3.72 -2.24 1.51
CA LEU A 9 4.88 -2.11 2.39
C LEU A 9 6.01 -3.07 2.02
N LEU A 10 5.74 -4.03 1.13
CA LEU A 10 6.74 -4.89 0.49
C LEU A 10 7.59 -4.14 -0.55
N SER A 11 7.14 -2.98 -1.04
CA SER A 11 7.89 -2.21 -2.06
C SER A 11 8.71 -1.04 -1.52
N PHE A 12 8.42 -0.54 -0.31
CA PHE A 12 9.35 0.34 0.42
C PHE A 12 10.52 -0.45 1.05
N SER A 13 10.44 -1.78 1.02
CA SER A 13 11.55 -2.68 1.32
C SER A 13 12.03 -3.35 0.03
N CYS A 14 12.96 -2.71 -0.70
CA CYS A 14 13.71 -3.41 -1.75
C CYS A 14 14.55 -4.60 -1.23
N CYS A 15 14.45 -4.99 0.05
CA CYS A 15 15.12 -6.15 0.63
C CYS A 15 14.29 -6.69 1.80
N SER A 16 13.29 -7.53 1.56
CA SER A 16 13.07 -8.78 2.32
C SER A 16 11.76 -9.45 1.87
N SER A 17 11.93 -10.71 1.48
CA SER A 17 10.94 -11.75 1.23
C SER A 17 9.61 -11.60 1.97
N ALA A 18 8.54 -11.96 1.26
CA ALA A 18 7.21 -12.29 1.76
C ALA A 18 7.23 -12.93 3.16
N TYR A 19 7.09 -12.10 4.19
CA TYR A 19 6.88 -12.58 5.55
C TYR A 19 5.39 -12.91 5.70
N ALA A 20 5.09 -14.18 5.94
CA ALA A 20 3.79 -14.58 6.46
C ALA A 20 3.57 -13.83 7.80
N ARG A 21 2.65 -12.87 7.82
CA ARG A 21 2.32 -12.04 9.00
C ARG A 21 1.50 -12.83 10.02
N SER A 22 2.10 -13.82 10.67
CA SER A 22 1.43 -14.57 11.75
C SER A 22 1.78 -14.07 13.16
N GLU A 23 2.59 -13.02 13.28
CA GLU A 23 3.04 -12.55 14.59
C GLU A 23 2.10 -11.47 15.11
N VAL A 24 1.49 -11.75 16.26
CA VAL A 24 0.83 -10.78 17.12
C VAL A 24 1.83 -9.70 17.50
N ARG A 25 1.46 -8.42 17.36
CA ARG A 25 2.38 -7.29 17.61
C ARG A 25 1.84 -6.39 18.71
N THR A 26 2.73 -5.77 19.47
CA THR A 26 2.31 -4.64 20.31
C THR A 26 1.92 -3.45 19.42
N LEU A 27 1.10 -2.53 19.93
CA LEU A 27 0.72 -1.32 19.20
C LEU A 27 1.96 -0.48 18.84
N ASP A 28 2.95 -0.43 19.73
CA ASP A 28 4.21 0.28 19.52
C ASP A 28 5.06 -0.36 18.43
N ASP A 29 5.18 -1.70 18.41
CA ASP A 29 5.93 -2.41 17.38
C ASP A 29 5.29 -2.23 16.00
N TRP A 30 3.96 -2.35 15.92
CA TRP A 30 3.24 -2.09 14.68
C TRP A 30 3.45 -0.65 14.21
N SER A 31 3.30 0.34 15.10
CA SER A 31 3.49 1.75 14.74
C SER A 31 4.92 2.05 14.27
N THR A 32 5.91 1.43 14.91
CA THR A 32 7.33 1.56 14.55
C THR A 32 7.60 0.96 13.17
N ASP A 33 7.04 -0.22 12.90
CA ASP A 33 7.14 -0.85 11.59
C ASP A 33 6.46 -0.03 10.49
N MET A 34 5.33 0.60 10.79
CA MET A 34 4.66 1.51 9.85
C MET A 34 5.50 2.76 9.57
N LEU A 35 6.06 3.39 10.60
CA LEU A 35 6.93 4.56 10.46
C LEU A 35 8.18 4.28 9.64
N ARG A 36 8.79 3.09 9.79
CA ARG A 36 9.99 2.68 9.01
C ARG A 36 9.76 2.65 7.51
N LYS A 37 8.51 2.54 7.07
CA LYS A 37 8.15 2.46 5.66
C LYS A 37 7.85 3.84 5.05
N LEU A 38 7.85 4.90 5.88
CA LEU A 38 7.57 6.26 5.47
C LEU A 38 8.88 7.04 5.28
N PRO A 39 8.98 7.90 4.24
CA PRO A 39 10.19 8.64 3.90
C PRO A 39 10.40 9.87 4.78
N PHE A 40 10.62 9.66 6.08
CA PHE A 40 11.04 10.72 7.00
C PHE A 40 12.52 11.07 6.76
N VAL A 41 12.81 12.37 6.60
CA VAL A 41 14.15 12.94 6.52
C VAL A 41 14.25 14.01 7.61
N ASP A 42 15.27 13.93 8.46
CA ASP A 42 15.47 14.84 9.59
C ASP A 42 14.22 14.98 10.50
N GLY A 43 13.51 13.86 10.70
CA GLY A 43 12.31 13.79 11.55
C GLY A 43 11.04 14.37 10.92
N GLN A 44 11.05 14.71 9.62
CA GLN A 44 9.89 15.24 8.92
C GLN A 44 9.68 14.55 7.57
N MET A 45 8.43 14.48 7.14
CA MET A 45 8.03 14.01 5.82
C MET A 45 7.19 15.10 5.17
N THR A 46 7.53 15.49 3.95
CA THR A 46 6.71 16.45 3.19
C THR A 46 5.88 15.71 2.15
N ALA A 47 4.75 16.29 1.76
CA ALA A 47 3.92 15.77 0.67
C ALA A 47 4.75 15.61 -0.63
N LYS A 48 5.68 16.53 -0.88
CA LYS A 48 6.59 16.46 -2.02
C LYS A 48 7.52 15.24 -1.92
N ASN A 49 8.22 15.06 -0.80
CA ASN A 49 9.14 13.93 -0.62
C ASN A 49 8.42 12.59 -0.76
N TYR A 50 7.22 12.49 -0.18
CA TYR A 50 6.39 11.28 -0.33
C TYR A 50 5.99 11.03 -1.79
N GLY A 51 5.52 12.08 -2.48
CA GLY A 51 5.15 12.01 -3.90
C GLY A 51 6.34 11.65 -4.82
N ASP A 52 7.54 12.10 -4.50
CA ASP A 52 8.75 11.73 -5.24
C ASP A 52 9.11 10.24 -5.05
N VAL A 53 8.95 9.68 -3.84
CA VAL A 53 9.14 8.23 -3.62
C VAL A 53 8.04 7.42 -4.30
N SER A 54 6.79 7.86 -4.24
CA SER A 54 5.65 7.27 -4.96
C SER A 54 5.92 7.20 -6.48
N ARG A 55 6.44 8.28 -7.06
CA ARG A 55 6.83 8.33 -8.48
C ARG A 55 7.96 7.36 -8.81
N ALA A 56 9.03 7.35 -8.01
CA ALA A 56 10.17 6.45 -8.20
C ALA A 56 9.74 4.96 -8.13
N TYR A 57 8.82 4.63 -7.22
CA TYR A 57 8.24 3.29 -7.13
C TYR A 57 7.47 2.91 -8.41
N VAL A 58 6.58 3.79 -8.88
CA VAL A 58 5.81 3.57 -10.11
C VAL A 58 6.72 3.39 -11.32
N GLU A 59 7.78 4.20 -11.43
CA GLU A 59 8.77 4.09 -12.51
C GLU A 59 9.49 2.73 -12.48
N ASN A 60 9.96 2.30 -11.31
CA ASN A 60 10.64 1.02 -11.13
C ASN A 60 9.72 -0.16 -11.45
N MET A 61 8.47 -0.14 -10.98
CA MET A 61 7.50 -1.20 -11.28
C MET A 61 7.12 -1.23 -12.76
N THR A 62 6.98 -0.05 -13.39
CA THR A 62 6.73 0.05 -14.83
C THR A 62 7.87 -0.59 -15.62
N ARG A 63 9.13 -0.32 -15.22
CA ARG A 63 10.31 -0.95 -15.82
C ARG A 63 10.29 -2.47 -15.63
N PHE A 64 10.04 -2.94 -14.41
CA PHE A 64 9.97 -4.37 -14.09
C PHE A 64 8.91 -5.11 -14.93
N TYR A 65 7.68 -4.61 -14.98
CA TYR A 65 6.61 -5.23 -15.75
C TYR A 65 6.89 -5.20 -17.25
N THR A 66 7.50 -4.12 -17.74
CA THR A 66 7.93 -4.03 -19.13
C THR A 66 8.96 -5.11 -19.44
N GLN A 67 10.06 -5.17 -18.70
CA GLN A 67 11.14 -6.12 -18.92
C GLN A 67 10.68 -7.58 -18.75
N SER A 68 9.91 -7.88 -17.70
CA SER A 68 9.44 -9.25 -17.44
C SER A 68 8.47 -9.79 -18.49
N THR A 69 7.74 -8.92 -19.19
CA THR A 69 6.79 -9.31 -20.24
C THR A 69 7.38 -9.24 -21.65
N GLU A 70 8.46 -8.49 -21.85
CA GLU A 70 9.09 -8.28 -23.15
C GLU A 70 9.56 -9.58 -23.81
N ASN A 71 10.15 -10.50 -23.04
CA ASN A 71 10.55 -11.81 -23.56
C ASN A 71 9.36 -12.63 -24.09
N LYS A 72 8.21 -12.57 -23.40
CA LYS A 72 6.99 -13.28 -23.82
C LYS A 72 6.37 -12.66 -25.07
N ILE A 73 6.39 -11.32 -25.14
CA ILE A 73 5.93 -10.55 -26.30
C ILE A 73 6.80 -10.87 -27.53
N ASN A 74 8.12 -10.86 -27.37
CA ASN A 74 9.08 -11.13 -28.45
C ASN A 74 8.98 -12.58 -28.94
N ALA A 75 8.87 -13.56 -28.03
CA ALA A 75 8.68 -14.96 -28.40
C ALA A 75 7.37 -15.18 -29.18
N ALA A 76 6.26 -14.55 -28.75
CA ALA A 76 4.99 -14.60 -29.45
C ALA A 76 5.07 -13.96 -30.84
N ARG A 77 5.75 -12.82 -30.95
CA ARG A 77 6.00 -12.11 -32.22
C ARG A 77 6.80 -12.95 -33.20
N ASN A 78 7.93 -13.51 -32.75
CA ASN A 78 8.81 -14.35 -33.58
C ASN A 78 8.11 -15.63 -34.05
N SER A 79 7.14 -16.13 -33.28
CA SER A 79 6.31 -17.29 -33.63
C SER A 79 5.07 -16.93 -34.48
N GLY A 80 4.89 -15.67 -34.89
CA GLY A 80 3.73 -15.22 -35.65
C GLY A 80 2.39 -15.22 -34.88
N ARG A 81 2.42 -15.39 -33.55
CA ARG A 81 1.21 -15.53 -32.71
C ARG A 81 0.67 -14.17 -32.28
N LYS A 82 0.05 -13.42 -33.21
CA LYS A 82 -0.49 -12.06 -32.96
C LYS A 82 -1.46 -11.96 -31.77
N ARG A 83 -2.34 -12.95 -31.56
CA ARG A 83 -3.26 -12.97 -30.41
C ARG A 83 -2.51 -13.05 -29.07
N ALA A 84 -1.48 -13.89 -28.98
CA ALA A 84 -0.68 -14.02 -27.78
C ALA A 84 0.17 -12.77 -27.52
N GLU A 85 0.73 -12.16 -28.57
CA GLU A 85 1.44 -10.87 -28.45
C GLU A 85 0.51 -9.78 -27.88
N GLY A 86 -0.70 -9.65 -28.43
CA GLY A 86 -1.70 -8.69 -27.97
C GLY A 86 -2.12 -8.94 -26.51
N PHE A 87 -2.32 -10.20 -26.13
CA PHE A 87 -2.64 -10.60 -24.76
C PHE A 87 -1.56 -10.15 -23.78
N PHE A 88 -0.27 -10.44 -24.06
CA PHE A 88 0.81 -10.07 -23.15
C PHE A 88 1.00 -8.56 -23.03
N LYS A 89 0.86 -7.81 -24.14
CA LYS A 89 0.88 -6.34 -24.11
C LYS A 89 -0.25 -5.78 -23.25
N HIS A 90 -1.48 -6.24 -23.51
CA HIS A 90 -2.65 -5.80 -22.76
C HIS A 90 -2.54 -6.11 -21.27
N HIS A 91 -2.11 -7.32 -20.92
CA HIS A 91 -1.91 -7.70 -19.52
C HIS A 91 -0.84 -6.83 -18.85
N ARG A 92 0.30 -6.57 -19.49
CA ARG A 92 1.33 -5.65 -18.99
C ARG A 92 0.75 -4.25 -18.73
N ASP A 93 0.07 -3.68 -19.73
CA ASP A 93 -0.45 -2.32 -19.66
C ASP A 93 -1.51 -2.20 -18.56
N GLN A 94 -2.38 -3.20 -18.42
CA GLN A 94 -3.32 -3.27 -17.30
C GLN A 94 -2.61 -3.29 -15.94
N GLN A 95 -1.56 -4.10 -15.77
CA GLN A 95 -0.83 -4.18 -14.49
C GLN A 95 -0.16 -2.83 -14.16
N ILE A 96 0.42 -2.16 -15.16
CA ILE A 96 1.04 -0.83 -15.01
C ILE A 96 0.00 0.21 -14.58
N GLU A 97 -1.13 0.30 -15.29
CA GLU A 97 -2.17 1.30 -14.97
C GLU A 97 -2.80 1.06 -13.60
N ARG A 98 -3.02 -0.20 -13.24
CA ARG A 98 -3.49 -0.57 -11.90
C ARG A 98 -2.50 -0.15 -10.81
N MET A 99 -1.20 -0.37 -11.02
CA MET A 99 -0.17 0.04 -10.07
C MET A 99 -0.10 1.56 -9.90
N LYS A 100 -0.24 2.33 -11.00
CA LYS A 100 -0.30 3.79 -10.95
C LYS A 100 -1.49 4.29 -10.13
N ALA A 101 -2.67 3.73 -10.37
CA ALA A 101 -3.87 4.09 -9.62
C ALA A 101 -3.69 3.78 -8.13
N TYR A 102 -3.22 2.58 -7.82
CA TYR A 102 -2.97 2.14 -6.45
C TYR A 102 -1.96 3.02 -5.70
N ALA A 103 -0.82 3.36 -6.31
CA ALA A 103 0.18 4.25 -5.71
C ALA A 103 -0.40 5.64 -5.41
N ARG A 104 -1.18 6.19 -6.34
CA ARG A 104 -1.86 7.48 -6.16
C ARG A 104 -2.88 7.46 -5.02
N ASP A 105 -3.69 6.41 -4.95
CA ASP A 105 -4.74 6.31 -3.93
C ASP A 105 -4.13 6.11 -2.54
N THR A 106 -3.06 5.33 -2.45
CA THR A 106 -2.24 5.21 -1.25
C THR A 106 -1.69 6.56 -0.81
N GLU A 107 -1.04 7.29 -1.71
CA GLU A 107 -0.42 8.58 -1.41
C GLU A 107 -1.45 9.54 -0.81
N LYS A 108 -2.64 9.60 -1.42
CA LYS A 108 -3.74 10.38 -0.89
C LYS A 108 -4.20 9.89 0.49
N GLY A 109 -4.35 8.58 0.67
CA GLY A 109 -4.84 8.01 1.93
C GLY A 109 -3.85 8.21 3.09
N VAL A 110 -2.57 7.90 2.87
CA VAL A 110 -1.50 8.12 3.86
C VAL A 110 -1.41 9.60 4.25
N MET A 111 -1.40 10.51 3.27
CA MET A 111 -1.37 11.95 3.57
C MET A 111 -2.65 12.42 4.28
N LYS A 112 -3.82 11.88 3.91
CA LYS A 112 -5.08 12.16 4.61
C LYS A 112 -5.03 11.70 6.07
N SER A 113 -4.43 10.54 6.35
CA SER A 113 -4.25 10.04 7.72
C SER A 113 -3.26 10.89 8.52
N LEU A 114 -2.10 11.20 7.95
CA LEU A 114 -0.99 11.82 8.70
C LEU A 114 -1.03 13.34 8.74
N ASP A 115 -1.64 13.99 7.75
CA ASP A 115 -1.75 15.45 7.61
C ASP A 115 -3.21 15.87 7.40
N PRO A 116 -4.10 15.63 8.38
CA PRO A 116 -5.52 15.97 8.24
C PRO A 116 -5.75 17.47 8.04
N LEU A 117 -4.82 18.32 8.53
CA LEU A 117 -4.86 19.78 8.37
C LEU A 117 -4.29 20.26 7.04
N ARG A 118 -3.77 19.35 6.19
CA ARG A 118 -3.22 19.64 4.86
C ARG A 118 -2.12 20.72 4.86
N THR A 119 -1.26 20.65 5.86
CA THR A 119 -0.11 21.54 6.00
C THR A 119 0.99 21.24 4.97
N GLY A 120 0.98 20.04 4.39
CA GLY A 120 2.00 19.51 3.50
C GLY A 120 3.24 18.98 4.22
N VAL A 121 3.28 19.03 5.56
CA VAL A 121 4.42 18.63 6.39
C VAL A 121 3.94 17.79 7.57
N VAL A 122 4.52 16.60 7.71
CA VAL A 122 4.24 15.65 8.79
C VAL A 122 5.48 15.50 9.65
N LYS A 123 5.37 15.73 10.96
CA LYS A 123 6.46 15.44 11.91
C LYS A 123 6.41 13.97 12.33
N LEU A 124 7.56 13.38 12.57
CA LEU A 124 7.69 11.99 13.02
C LEU A 124 6.90 11.73 14.32
N SER A 125 6.93 12.68 15.27
CA SER A 125 6.18 12.60 16.52
C SER A 125 4.66 12.55 16.29
N ASP A 126 4.16 13.37 15.36
CA ASP A 126 2.74 13.46 15.06
C ASP A 126 2.27 12.21 14.33
N ALA A 127 3.08 11.72 13.37
CA ALA A 127 2.82 10.47 12.69
C ALA A 127 2.80 9.27 13.64
N ARG A 128 3.74 9.20 14.59
CA ARG A 128 3.76 8.15 15.62
C ARG A 128 2.47 8.17 16.44
N ARG A 129 2.06 9.36 16.90
CA ARG A 129 0.82 9.52 17.68
C ARG A 129 -0.40 9.04 16.89
N ILE A 130 -0.51 9.44 15.62
CA ILE A 130 -1.62 9.05 14.73
C ILE A 130 -1.63 7.54 14.47
N LEU A 131 -0.48 6.93 14.18
CA LEU A 131 -0.37 5.49 13.96
C LEU A 131 -0.74 4.69 15.21
N LEU A 132 -0.31 5.13 16.40
CA LEU A 132 -0.73 4.52 17.66
C LEU A 132 -2.24 4.63 17.87
N GLU A 133 -2.84 5.75 17.48
CA GLU A 133 -4.30 5.93 17.55
C GLU A 133 -5.05 4.99 16.60
N ILE A 134 -4.56 4.82 15.37
CA ILE A 134 -5.11 3.83 14.42
C ILE A 134 -4.97 2.41 14.95
N ALA A 135 -3.81 2.06 15.51
CA ALA A 135 -3.57 0.76 16.12
C ALA A 135 -4.56 0.49 17.26
N LYS A 136 -4.71 1.44 18.20
CA LYS A 136 -5.67 1.34 19.31
C LYS A 136 -7.11 1.15 18.83
N ARG A 137 -7.50 1.80 17.74
CA ARG A 137 -8.86 1.67 17.18
C ARG A 137 -9.08 0.35 16.44
N SER A 138 -8.00 -0.34 16.08
CA SER A 138 -8.04 -1.64 15.40
C SER A 138 -7.89 -2.82 16.36
N ASP A 139 -7.47 -2.57 17.60
CA ASP A 139 -7.44 -3.54 18.70
C ASP A 139 -8.89 -3.78 19.19
N PHE A 140 -9.60 -4.67 18.50
CA PHE A 140 -11.03 -4.89 18.71
C PHE A 140 -11.31 -5.65 19.99
N ASN A 141 -10.39 -6.55 20.37
CA ASN A 141 -10.50 -7.31 21.61
C ASN A 141 -9.94 -6.55 22.83
N ASN A 142 -9.36 -5.37 22.64
CA ASN A 142 -8.80 -4.48 23.66
C ASN A 142 -7.72 -5.16 24.52
N ASN A 143 -6.90 -6.03 23.93
CA ASN A 143 -5.85 -6.77 24.65
C ASN A 143 -4.48 -6.06 24.62
N GLY A 144 -4.37 -4.91 23.93
CA GLY A 144 -3.14 -4.14 23.78
C GLY A 144 -2.19 -4.68 22.70
N LEU A 145 -2.64 -5.64 21.92
CA LEU A 145 -1.92 -6.28 20.83
C LEU A 145 -2.77 -6.18 19.55
N LEU A 146 -2.11 -6.30 18.40
CA LEU A 146 -2.77 -6.47 17.11
C LEU A 146 -2.55 -7.90 16.65
N GLU A 147 -3.63 -8.68 16.65
CA GLU A 147 -3.67 -9.93 15.91
C GLU A 147 -3.59 -9.65 14.40
N ALA A 148 -3.29 -10.67 13.59
CA ALA A 148 -3.11 -10.46 12.15
C ALA A 148 -4.27 -9.70 11.49
N PRO A 149 -5.56 -10.08 11.69
CA PRO A 149 -6.68 -9.36 11.07
C PRO A 149 -6.79 -7.90 11.52
N GLU A 150 -6.48 -7.61 12.78
CA GLU A 150 -6.50 -6.27 13.37
C GLU A 150 -5.37 -5.41 12.79
N ALA A 151 -4.18 -6.00 12.64
CA ALA A 151 -3.03 -5.34 12.01
C ALA A 151 -3.31 -5.01 10.53
N ASP A 152 -4.01 -5.87 9.80
CA ASP A 152 -4.38 -5.60 8.41
C ASP A 152 -5.48 -4.56 8.30
N MET A 153 -6.44 -4.56 9.21
CA MET A 153 -7.46 -3.52 9.30
C MET A 153 -6.84 -2.15 9.58
N ALA A 154 -5.92 -2.10 10.55
CA ALA A 154 -5.16 -0.89 10.89
C ALA A 154 -4.40 -0.37 9.67
N GLU A 155 -3.73 -1.25 8.93
CA GLU A 155 -2.98 -0.89 7.75
C GLU A 155 -3.89 -0.45 6.60
N ALA A 156 -5.00 -1.17 6.37
CA ALA A 156 -6.02 -0.80 5.38
C ALA A 156 -6.54 0.62 5.61
N ALA A 157 -6.91 0.89 6.86
CA ALA A 157 -7.48 2.17 7.26
C ALA A 157 -6.47 3.29 7.11
N PHE A 158 -5.22 3.03 7.53
CA PHE A 158 -4.11 3.97 7.38
C PHE A 158 -3.85 4.31 5.91
N VAL A 159 -3.66 3.31 5.05
CA VAL A 159 -3.29 3.56 3.64
C VAL A 159 -4.43 4.17 2.82
N ARG A 160 -5.68 4.03 3.27
CA ARG A 160 -6.86 4.62 2.63
C ARG A 160 -7.31 5.94 3.25
N GLY A 161 -6.72 6.36 4.37
CA GLY A 161 -7.17 7.57 5.06
C GLY A 161 -8.58 7.42 5.64
N VAL A 162 -8.92 6.24 6.16
CA VAL A 162 -10.22 5.92 6.75
C VAL A 162 -10.18 6.19 8.25
N ASP A 163 -11.24 6.85 8.72
CA ASP A 163 -11.44 7.08 10.14
C ASP A 163 -12.14 5.87 10.76
N LEU A 164 -11.41 5.11 11.58
CA LEU A 164 -11.94 3.93 12.27
C LEU A 164 -12.96 4.24 13.39
N THR A 165 -13.28 5.51 13.65
CA THR A 165 -14.41 5.87 14.53
C THR A 165 -15.73 6.01 13.80
N ASP A 166 -15.71 5.99 12.46
CA ASP A 166 -16.89 6.12 11.61
C ASP A 166 -17.27 4.74 11.04
N PRO A 167 -18.36 4.10 11.53
CA PRO A 167 -18.81 2.81 11.06
C PRO A 167 -19.12 2.78 9.55
N ASP A 168 -19.68 3.87 9.00
CA ASP A 168 -20.00 3.95 7.57
C ASP A 168 -18.72 3.98 6.72
N ALA A 169 -17.66 4.62 7.23
CA ALA A 169 -16.36 4.64 6.57
C ALA A 169 -15.68 3.27 6.60
N ILE A 170 -15.84 2.50 7.68
CA ILE A 170 -15.36 1.11 7.79
C ILE A 170 -16.09 0.20 6.81
N ASP A 171 -17.43 0.24 6.79
CA ASP A 171 -18.24 -0.59 5.90
C ASP A 171 -17.92 -0.30 4.42
N LYS A 172 -17.78 0.98 4.08
CA LYS A 172 -17.35 1.41 2.76
C LYS A 172 -15.96 0.87 2.41
N MET A 173 -15.00 0.94 3.34
CA MET A 173 -13.65 0.41 3.13
C MET A 173 -13.67 -1.10 2.90
N ILE A 174 -14.42 -1.86 3.70
CA ILE A 174 -14.55 -3.32 3.56
C ILE A 174 -15.15 -3.65 2.19
N TYR A 175 -16.21 -2.95 1.79
CA TYR A 175 -16.81 -3.10 0.47
C TYR A 175 -15.80 -2.81 -0.65
N GLU A 176 -15.06 -1.70 -0.58
CA GLU A 176 -14.04 -1.36 -1.57
C GLU A 176 -12.92 -2.42 -1.65
N LEU A 177 -12.49 -2.98 -0.51
CA LEU A 177 -11.51 -4.07 -0.46
C LEU A 177 -12.01 -5.34 -1.15
N ASP A 178 -13.29 -5.69 -0.99
CA ASP A 178 -13.91 -6.81 -1.69
C ASP A 178 -14.03 -6.57 -3.20
N GLN A 179 -14.38 -5.35 -3.61
CA GLN A 179 -14.43 -4.97 -5.03
C GLN A 179 -13.05 -4.99 -5.69
N ASP A 180 -12.03 -4.52 -4.97
CA ASP A 180 -10.65 -4.62 -5.43
C ASP A 180 -10.31 -6.09 -5.67
N GLU A 181 -10.54 -6.99 -4.71
CA GLU A 181 -10.24 -8.42 -4.87
C GLU A 181 -10.88 -9.02 -6.14
N LYS A 182 -12.13 -8.64 -6.45
CA LYS A 182 -12.80 -9.06 -7.69
C LYS A 182 -12.16 -8.49 -8.96
N ARG A 183 -11.64 -7.26 -8.89
CA ARG A 183 -10.94 -6.59 -10.00
C ARG A 183 -9.54 -7.15 -10.23
N TRP A 184 -8.92 -7.74 -9.20
CA TRP A 184 -7.57 -8.32 -9.22
C TRP A 184 -7.52 -9.82 -9.53
N ARG A 185 -8.67 -10.52 -9.57
CA ARG A 185 -8.81 -11.89 -10.11
C ARG A 185 -9.06 -11.87 -11.62
#